data_AF-A0AAU9PRF1-F1
#
_entry.id   AF-A0AAU9PRF1-F1
#
_cell.length_a   1.000
_cell.length_b   1.000
_cell.length_c   1.000
_cell.angle_alpha   90.00
_cell.angle_beta   90.00
_cell.angle_gamma   90.00
#
_symmetry.space_group_name_H-M   'P 1'
#
loop_
_entity.id
_entity.type
_entity.pdbx_description
1 polymer ?
#
loop_
_entity_poly.entity_id
_entity_poly.type
_entity_poly.pdbx_seq_one_letter_code
_entity_poly.pdbx_strand_id
1 'polypeptide(L)'
;MKSLSRLVLPFIGNTISLVRNPTKFWDLQSAMARSSDMGFSVNYIIGRFIVFIRSTNLSHKVFANVKPDAFHLVGHPFGKKLFGEHNLIYMMGQEHKDLRRRIAPNFTPKALSTYTQLQQDIILKHLKYWMESPESIILKHSFNNKSWIESPESYTKPFPLRLLCRDMNLETSQNVFVGPYLSGDSRKRFEVDCNFFNVGLMKLPIDLSGTALRNARLAVSRLIETLSVCAEDSKTKMKTGEDPTCLVDFWMQDTLREIVAAEEAGEQQPPPHSNTTEIGGHLFNFLFASQDASTSSLLWAVTLLDSHPKVLERVRKRPSISNEDSNGTIDNEELKRCLQKLQFQCTDQEIGDLFVSCDVDDSNGIQFNEFIVLLCLIHLLAGPSSSSQSTSTVGSPELKATFDTIIEAFLFLDKNGDGKLNKKDMIKAMNEDDPMEKSPTRITKTRFKEMDWNKDGKVSFREFLFSLIDWVGFDSTDEVPVTPS
;
A
#
# COMPACT_ATOMS: atom_id res chain seq x y z
N MET A 1 -5.47 -42.33 0.22
CA MET A 1 -6.64 -41.67 -0.41
C MET A 1 -6.68 -42.12 -1.87
N LYS A 2 -7.67 -42.94 -2.25
CA LYS A 2 -7.70 -43.62 -3.56
C LYS A 2 -7.72 -42.59 -4.70
N SER A 3 -6.73 -42.71 -5.59
CA SER A 3 -6.60 -41.98 -6.85
C SER A 3 -7.83 -42.21 -7.73
N LEU A 4 -8.81 -41.30 -7.69
CA LEU A 4 -9.64 -41.08 -8.86
C LEU A 4 -8.72 -40.51 -9.93
N SER A 5 -8.46 -41.31 -10.96
CA SER A 5 -7.80 -40.91 -12.21
C SER A 5 -8.46 -39.62 -12.73
N ARG A 6 -7.84 -38.47 -12.44
CA ARG A 6 -8.26 -37.20 -13.04
C ARG A 6 -7.88 -37.26 -14.50
N LEU A 7 -8.88 -37.47 -15.36
CA LEU A 7 -8.73 -37.38 -16.80
C LEU A 7 -8.25 -35.96 -17.14
N VAL A 8 -6.97 -35.83 -17.51
CA VAL A 8 -6.41 -34.59 -18.04
C VAL A 8 -6.57 -34.65 -19.55
N LEU A 9 -7.46 -33.84 -20.10
CA LEU A 9 -7.70 -33.82 -21.54
C LEU A 9 -6.50 -33.21 -22.27
N PRO A 10 -6.03 -33.81 -23.39
CA PRO A 10 -5.02 -33.20 -24.24
C PRO A 10 -5.42 -31.77 -24.64
N PHE A 11 -4.44 -30.86 -24.72
CA PHE A 11 -4.59 -29.42 -25.03
C PHE A 11 -5.36 -28.57 -23.99
N ILE A 12 -6.44 -29.08 -23.40
CA ILE A 12 -7.25 -28.37 -22.40
C ILE A 12 -6.60 -28.44 -21.01
N GLY A 13 -5.95 -29.56 -20.68
CA GLY A 13 -5.34 -29.74 -19.37
C GLY A 13 -6.37 -29.71 -18.23
N ASN A 14 -6.03 -29.08 -17.11
CA ASN A 14 -6.91 -28.99 -15.93
C ASN A 14 -7.85 -27.77 -15.95
N THR A 15 -8.07 -27.14 -17.11
CA THR A 15 -8.92 -25.94 -17.26
C THR A 15 -10.33 -26.15 -16.68
N ILE A 16 -10.94 -27.32 -16.89
CA ILE A 16 -12.28 -27.61 -16.36
C ILE A 16 -12.30 -27.54 -14.82
N SER A 17 -11.25 -28.06 -14.17
CA SER A 17 -11.14 -28.01 -12.70
C SER A 17 -10.95 -26.58 -12.21
N LEU A 18 -10.12 -25.79 -12.91
CA LEU A 18 -9.91 -24.36 -12.63
C LEU A 18 -11.22 -23.57 -12.74
N VAL A 19 -11.99 -23.76 -13.83
CA VAL A 19 -13.24 -23.01 -14.06
C VAL A 19 -14.35 -23.44 -13.10
N ARG A 20 -14.47 -24.74 -12.80
CA ARG A 20 -15.56 -25.26 -11.94
C ARG A 20 -15.37 -24.89 -10.47
N ASN A 21 -14.13 -24.84 -9.98
CA ASN A 21 -13.83 -24.44 -8.60
C ASN A 21 -12.42 -23.83 -8.49
N PRO A 22 -12.27 -22.54 -8.83
CA PRO A 22 -10.96 -21.89 -8.90
C PRO A 22 -10.24 -21.86 -7.55
N THR A 23 -10.96 -21.61 -6.45
CA THR A 23 -10.37 -21.57 -5.10
C THR A 23 -9.76 -22.93 -4.73
N LYS A 24 -10.56 -24.01 -4.82
CA LYS A 24 -10.07 -25.37 -4.53
C LYS A 24 -8.95 -25.80 -5.48
N PHE A 25 -8.97 -25.33 -6.72
CA PHE A 25 -7.91 -25.61 -7.69
C PHE A 25 -6.57 -25.04 -7.20
N TRP A 26 -6.54 -23.78 -6.79
CA TRP A 26 -5.33 -23.11 -6.29
C TRP A 26 -4.90 -23.60 -4.91
N ASP A 27 -5.84 -23.92 -4.01
CA ASP A 27 -5.52 -24.56 -2.72
C ASP A 27 -4.79 -25.89 -2.92
N LEU A 28 -5.24 -26.67 -3.91
CA LEU A 28 -4.58 -27.93 -4.26
C LEU A 28 -3.17 -27.68 -4.82
N GLN A 29 -2.97 -26.67 -5.67
CA GLN A 29 -1.63 -26.32 -6.15
C GLN A 29 -0.70 -25.93 -4.99
N SER A 30 -1.20 -25.08 -4.08
CA SER A 30 -0.47 -24.66 -2.88
C SER A 30 -0.13 -25.82 -1.94
N ALA A 31 -1.05 -26.77 -1.76
CA ALA A 31 -0.82 -27.97 -0.97
C ALA A 31 0.24 -28.88 -1.62
N MET A 32 0.16 -29.08 -2.94
CA MET A 32 1.14 -29.87 -3.70
C MET A 32 2.54 -29.23 -3.68
N ALA A 33 2.62 -27.92 -3.86
CA ALA A 33 3.87 -27.17 -3.78
C ALA A 33 4.49 -27.28 -2.38
N ARG A 34 3.68 -27.21 -1.31
CA ARG A 34 4.14 -27.41 0.07
C ARG A 34 4.65 -28.81 0.35
N SER A 35 4.02 -29.84 -0.23
CA SER A 35 4.46 -31.23 -0.06
C SER A 35 5.63 -31.61 -0.96
N SER A 36 6.02 -30.75 -1.90
CA SER A 36 7.18 -30.98 -2.78
C SER A 36 8.44 -30.41 -2.13
N ASP A 37 9.55 -31.15 -2.22
CA ASP A 37 10.87 -30.66 -1.78
C ASP A 37 11.36 -29.47 -2.62
N MET A 38 10.77 -29.26 -3.79
CA MET A 38 11.11 -28.18 -4.73
C MET A 38 10.42 -26.85 -4.39
N GLY A 39 9.35 -26.86 -3.60
CA GLY A 39 8.58 -25.67 -3.23
C GLY A 39 7.73 -25.07 -4.35
N PHE A 40 7.40 -25.83 -5.40
CA PHE A 40 6.48 -25.45 -6.46
C PHE A 40 5.65 -26.64 -6.95
N SER A 41 4.51 -26.38 -7.60
CA SER A 41 3.73 -27.38 -8.34
C SER A 41 3.58 -26.98 -9.80
N VAL A 42 3.43 -27.96 -10.68
CA VAL A 42 3.27 -27.74 -12.12
C VAL A 42 1.88 -28.18 -12.56
N ASN A 43 1.28 -27.40 -13.45
CA ASN A 43 0.02 -27.71 -14.08
C ASN A 43 0.06 -27.41 -15.58
N TYR A 44 -0.93 -27.91 -16.31
CA TYR A 44 -1.12 -27.63 -17.72
C TYR A 44 -2.53 -27.09 -17.94
N ILE A 45 -2.65 -25.90 -18.51
CA ILE A 45 -3.90 -25.16 -18.71
C ILE A 45 -3.87 -24.55 -20.10
N ILE A 46 -4.77 -24.99 -20.99
CA ILE A 46 -4.96 -24.47 -22.35
C ILE A 46 -3.62 -24.25 -23.09
N GLY A 47 -2.89 -25.33 -23.37
CA GLY A 47 -1.64 -25.22 -24.12
C GLY A 47 -0.43 -24.68 -23.34
N ARG A 48 -0.58 -24.31 -22.06
CA ARG A 48 0.48 -23.66 -21.28
C ARG A 48 0.82 -24.45 -20.02
N PHE A 49 2.11 -24.62 -19.77
CA PHE A 49 2.61 -25.04 -18.47
C PHE A 49 2.54 -23.87 -17.49
N ILE A 50 1.93 -24.10 -16.35
CA ILE A 50 1.80 -23.14 -15.25
C ILE A 50 2.61 -23.68 -14.08
N VAL A 51 3.58 -22.90 -13.62
CA VAL A 51 4.36 -23.20 -12.42
C VAL A 51 3.82 -22.35 -11.28
N PHE A 52 3.26 -23.00 -10.26
CA PHE A 52 2.79 -22.35 -9.04
C PHE A 52 3.89 -22.43 -7.99
N ILE A 53 4.41 -21.29 -7.56
CA ILE A 53 5.53 -21.20 -6.62
C ILE A 53 5.01 -20.84 -5.23
N ARG A 54 5.44 -21.60 -4.22
CA ARG A 54 5.20 -21.29 -2.80
C ARG A 54 6.50 -20.95 -2.04
N SER A 55 7.63 -21.43 -2.52
CA SER A 55 8.94 -21.17 -1.91
C SER A 55 9.31 -19.69 -1.97
N THR A 56 9.61 -19.11 -0.80
CA THR A 56 10.09 -17.72 -0.67
C THR A 56 11.33 -17.46 -1.50
N ASN A 57 12.30 -18.39 -1.51
CA ASN A 57 13.54 -18.25 -2.28
C ASN A 57 13.27 -18.21 -3.79
N LEU A 58 12.38 -19.09 -4.28
CA LEU A 58 12.02 -19.10 -5.70
C LEU A 58 11.21 -17.85 -6.10
N SER A 59 10.30 -17.39 -5.24
CA SER A 59 9.58 -16.14 -5.48
C SER A 59 10.55 -14.96 -5.58
N HIS A 60 11.52 -14.86 -4.66
CA HIS A 60 12.56 -13.82 -4.72
C HIS A 60 13.36 -13.90 -6.04
N LYS A 61 13.77 -15.10 -6.47
CA LYS A 61 14.45 -15.29 -7.76
C LYS A 61 13.62 -14.81 -8.95
N VAL A 62 12.32 -15.10 -8.98
CA VAL A 62 11.45 -14.64 -10.08
C VAL A 62 11.31 -13.12 -10.05
N PHE A 63 11.00 -12.53 -8.89
CA PHE A 63 10.78 -11.08 -8.78
C PHE A 63 12.05 -10.25 -9.00
N ALA A 64 13.22 -10.74 -8.57
CA ALA A 64 14.50 -10.09 -8.83
C ALA A 64 14.94 -10.14 -10.30
N ASN A 65 14.32 -11.01 -11.11
CA ASN A 65 14.67 -11.21 -12.51
C ASN A 65 13.54 -10.82 -13.47
N VAL A 66 12.64 -9.91 -13.07
CA VAL A 66 11.64 -9.32 -13.98
C VAL A 66 12.36 -8.41 -14.98
N LYS A 67 12.45 -8.85 -16.24
CA LYS A 67 13.16 -8.16 -17.32
C LYS A 67 12.61 -8.51 -18.70
N PRO A 68 12.78 -7.64 -19.72
CA PRO A 68 12.19 -7.83 -21.05
C PRO A 68 12.61 -9.12 -21.78
N ASP A 69 13.75 -9.71 -21.45
CA ASP A 69 14.32 -10.92 -22.06
C ASP A 69 14.11 -12.20 -21.24
N ALA A 70 13.44 -12.14 -20.07
CA ALA A 70 13.17 -13.32 -19.24
C ALA A 70 11.75 -13.32 -18.65
N PHE A 71 11.56 -12.76 -17.45
CA PHE A 71 10.27 -12.80 -16.76
C PHE A 71 9.49 -11.51 -17.01
N HIS A 72 8.34 -11.62 -17.68
CA HIS A 72 7.38 -10.53 -17.83
C HIS A 72 6.32 -10.60 -16.74
N LEU A 73 5.94 -9.42 -16.22
CA LEU A 73 4.75 -9.31 -15.39
C LEU A 73 3.49 -9.36 -16.28
N VAL A 74 2.60 -10.33 -16.00
CA VAL A 74 1.34 -10.48 -16.71
C VAL A 74 0.21 -10.52 -15.68
N GLY A 75 -0.45 -9.37 -15.45
CA GLY A 75 -1.59 -9.28 -14.54
C GLY A 75 -2.86 -9.92 -15.09
N HIS A 76 -3.06 -9.87 -16.41
CA HIS A 76 -4.18 -10.51 -17.09
C HIS A 76 -3.78 -10.99 -18.49
N PRO A 77 -4.20 -12.18 -18.95
CA PRO A 77 -3.81 -12.71 -20.27
C PRO A 77 -4.19 -11.80 -21.44
N PHE A 78 -5.26 -11.02 -21.29
CA PHE A 78 -5.73 -10.05 -22.31
C PHE A 78 -5.43 -8.61 -21.93
N GLY A 79 -4.71 -8.39 -20.84
CA GLY A 79 -4.51 -7.06 -20.29
C GLY A 79 -3.80 -6.14 -21.28
N LYS A 80 -2.75 -6.57 -21.99
CA LYS A 80 -2.12 -5.74 -23.04
C LYS A 80 -3.08 -5.34 -24.17
N LYS A 81 -4.01 -6.22 -24.56
CA LYS A 81 -5.01 -5.92 -25.61
C LYS A 81 -6.07 -4.92 -25.17
N LEU A 82 -6.30 -4.83 -23.86
CA LEU A 82 -7.33 -4.01 -23.25
C LEU A 82 -6.77 -2.68 -22.74
N PHE A 83 -5.67 -2.71 -21.99
CA PHE A 83 -5.03 -1.55 -21.39
C PHE A 83 -3.96 -0.88 -22.27
N GLY A 84 -3.52 -1.54 -23.34
CA GLY A 84 -2.39 -1.09 -24.15
C GLY A 84 -1.03 -1.42 -23.54
N GLU A 85 0.03 -1.32 -24.35
CA GLU A 85 1.41 -1.62 -23.90
C GLU A 85 2.05 -0.49 -23.10
N HIS A 86 1.50 0.73 -23.20
CA HIS A 86 1.92 1.93 -22.45
C HIS A 86 1.43 1.94 -20.99
N ASN A 87 0.66 0.93 -20.56
CA ASN A 87 0.24 0.85 -19.16
C ASN A 87 1.43 0.54 -18.26
N LEU A 88 1.52 1.26 -17.15
CA LEU A 88 2.54 1.15 -16.09
C LEU A 88 2.90 -0.31 -15.74
N ILE A 89 1.92 -1.22 -15.67
CA ILE A 89 2.17 -2.62 -15.29
C ILE A 89 2.95 -3.43 -16.35
N TYR A 90 3.00 -2.96 -17.59
CA TYR A 90 3.73 -3.58 -18.70
C TYR A 90 5.01 -2.84 -19.07
N MET A 91 5.20 -1.63 -18.53
CA MET A 91 6.41 -0.85 -18.75
C MET A 91 7.60 -1.46 -18.00
N MET A 92 8.78 -1.37 -18.61
CA MET A 92 10.04 -1.90 -18.07
C MET A 92 11.17 -0.90 -18.33
N GLY A 93 12.28 -1.05 -17.63
CA GLY A 93 13.48 -0.24 -17.89
C GLY A 93 13.34 1.22 -17.49
N GLN A 94 13.95 2.12 -18.27
CA GLN A 94 14.08 3.53 -17.92
C GLN A 94 12.74 4.28 -17.99
N GLU A 95 11.91 4.03 -19.02
CA GLU A 95 10.59 4.67 -19.15
C GLU A 95 9.71 4.40 -17.93
N HIS A 96 9.73 3.17 -17.40
CA HIS A 96 9.00 2.84 -16.18
C HIS A 96 9.53 3.62 -14.96
N LYS A 97 10.86 3.76 -14.82
CA LYS A 97 11.45 4.54 -13.73
C LYS A 97 11.09 6.02 -13.84
N ASP A 98 11.11 6.57 -15.04
CA ASP A 98 10.80 7.97 -15.30
C ASP A 98 9.34 8.28 -14.97
N LEU A 99 8.41 7.44 -15.42
CA LEU A 99 7.00 7.57 -15.06
C LEU A 99 6.79 7.41 -13.54
N ARG A 100 7.46 6.45 -12.88
CA ARG A 100 7.39 6.27 -11.41
C ARG A 100 7.88 7.49 -10.64
N ARG A 101 8.95 8.15 -11.12
CA ARG A 101 9.45 9.40 -10.55
C ARG A 101 8.39 10.51 -10.64
N ARG A 102 7.71 10.64 -11.77
CA ARG A 102 6.67 11.67 -11.98
C ARG A 102 5.40 11.46 -11.15
N ILE A 103 5.05 10.21 -10.85
CA ILE A 103 3.90 9.91 -9.97
C ILE A 103 4.25 9.95 -8.48
N ALA A 104 5.53 9.98 -8.10
CA ALA A 104 5.97 9.97 -6.71
C ALA A 104 5.34 11.09 -5.84
N PRO A 105 5.16 12.33 -6.33
CA PRO A 105 4.52 13.41 -5.57
C PRO A 105 3.12 13.10 -5.06
N ASN A 106 2.40 12.21 -5.77
CA ASN A 106 1.07 11.74 -5.38
C ASN A 106 1.08 10.94 -4.08
N PHE A 107 2.24 10.51 -3.59
CA PHE A 107 2.40 9.62 -2.43
C PHE A 107 3.19 10.29 -1.30
N THR A 108 3.29 11.62 -1.31
CA THR A 108 3.87 12.41 -0.21
C THR A 108 2.92 12.48 0.99
N PRO A 109 3.41 12.72 2.22
CA PRO A 109 2.55 12.90 3.39
C PRO A 109 1.46 13.96 3.19
N LYS A 110 1.81 15.10 2.56
CA LYS A 110 0.86 16.16 2.19
C LYS A 110 -0.27 15.63 1.32
N ALA A 111 0.05 14.89 0.27
CA ALA A 111 -0.94 14.32 -0.63
C ALA A 111 -1.82 13.28 0.07
N LEU A 112 -1.22 12.37 0.84
CA LEU A 112 -1.93 11.33 1.59
C LEU A 112 -2.88 11.92 2.65
N SER A 113 -2.50 13.03 3.30
CA SER A 113 -3.37 13.75 4.23
C SER A 113 -4.62 14.29 3.54
N THR A 114 -4.46 14.94 2.38
CA THR A 114 -5.59 15.40 1.56
C THR A 114 -6.53 14.24 1.21
N TYR A 115 -5.98 13.09 0.80
CA TYR A 115 -6.79 11.92 0.44
C TYR A 115 -7.52 11.32 1.63
N THR A 116 -6.87 11.28 2.79
CA THR A 116 -7.46 10.75 4.03
C THR A 116 -8.71 11.55 4.41
N GLN A 117 -8.64 12.89 4.30
CA GLN A 117 -9.80 13.74 4.56
C GLN A 117 -10.95 13.44 3.58
N LEU A 118 -10.66 13.38 2.27
CA LEU A 118 -11.67 13.03 1.25
C LEU A 118 -12.31 11.66 1.51
N GLN A 119 -11.50 10.67 1.85
CA GLN A 119 -11.96 9.32 2.16
C GLN A 119 -12.86 9.32 3.39
N GLN A 120 -12.45 9.99 4.46
CA GLN A 120 -13.20 10.09 5.71
C GLN A 120 -14.60 10.69 5.48
N ASP A 121 -14.70 11.80 4.76
CA ASP A 121 -15.97 12.47 4.49
C ASP A 121 -16.94 11.57 3.72
N ILE A 122 -16.44 10.86 2.70
CA ILE A 122 -17.24 9.93 1.90
C ILE A 122 -17.63 8.70 2.72
N ILE A 123 -16.70 8.12 3.49
CA ILE A 123 -16.96 6.95 4.34
C ILE A 123 -18.05 7.29 5.35
N LEU A 124 -17.95 8.42 6.06
CA LEU A 124 -18.95 8.85 7.04
C LEU A 124 -20.32 9.11 6.39
N LYS A 125 -20.34 9.73 5.21
CA LYS A 125 -21.57 9.91 4.42
C LYS A 125 -22.24 8.57 4.09
N HIS A 126 -21.48 7.58 3.64
CA HIS A 126 -21.99 6.24 3.33
C HIS A 126 -22.48 5.52 4.59
N LEU A 127 -21.70 5.53 5.67
CA LEU A 127 -22.09 4.91 6.95
C LEU A 127 -23.38 5.51 7.49
N LYS A 128 -23.52 6.84 7.46
CA LYS A 128 -24.74 7.54 7.87
C LYS A 128 -25.94 7.10 7.03
N TYR A 129 -25.79 7.06 5.71
CA TYR A 129 -26.84 6.55 4.81
C TYR A 129 -27.21 5.10 5.13
N TRP A 130 -26.24 4.24 5.44
CA TRP A 130 -26.48 2.84 5.80
C TRP A 130 -27.27 2.69 7.11
N MET A 131 -27.02 3.56 8.08
CA MET A 131 -27.72 3.57 9.36
C MET A 131 -29.12 4.18 9.27
N GLU A 132 -29.31 5.23 8.47
CA GLU A 132 -30.57 5.97 8.38
C GLU A 132 -31.60 5.32 7.44
N SER A 133 -31.15 4.50 6.47
CA SER A 133 -32.03 3.94 5.43
C SER A 133 -31.84 2.44 5.20
N PRO A 134 -31.82 1.58 6.25
CA PRO A 134 -31.58 0.14 6.10
C PRO A 134 -32.65 -0.55 5.23
N GLU A 135 -33.91 -0.11 5.30
CA GLU A 135 -34.99 -0.67 4.48
C GLU A 135 -34.80 -0.38 2.99
N SER A 136 -34.39 0.84 2.63
CA SER A 136 -34.10 1.22 1.24
C SER A 136 -32.95 0.40 0.66
N ILE A 137 -31.93 0.12 1.46
CA ILE A 137 -30.77 -0.71 1.09
C ILE A 137 -31.20 -2.15 0.84
N ILE A 138 -31.98 -2.72 1.76
CA ILE A 138 -32.50 -4.09 1.63
C ILE A 138 -33.34 -4.21 0.35
N LEU A 139 -34.19 -3.23 0.05
CA LEU A 139 -35.00 -3.20 -1.16
C LEU A 139 -34.14 -3.08 -2.44
N LYS A 140 -33.15 -2.18 -2.46
CA LYS A 140 -32.27 -1.98 -3.63
C LYS A 140 -31.36 -3.17 -3.93
N HIS A 141 -30.94 -3.92 -2.92
CA HIS A 141 -29.97 -5.02 -3.07
C HIS A 141 -30.59 -6.43 -2.96
N SER A 142 -31.92 -6.54 -2.93
CA SER A 142 -32.61 -7.83 -3.00
C SER A 142 -32.42 -8.47 -4.38
N PHE A 143 -31.53 -9.47 -4.48
CA PHE A 143 -31.34 -10.26 -5.69
C PHE A 143 -32.49 -11.28 -5.86
N ASN A 144 -33.04 -11.38 -7.07
CA ASN A 144 -33.95 -12.45 -7.54
C ASN A 144 -35.38 -12.52 -6.94
N ASN A 145 -35.99 -11.42 -6.47
CA ASN A 145 -37.38 -11.44 -5.95
C ASN A 145 -37.62 -12.51 -4.86
N LYS A 146 -36.57 -13.07 -4.24
CA LYS A 146 -36.69 -13.91 -3.07
C LYS A 146 -36.66 -12.98 -1.87
N SER A 147 -37.85 -12.68 -1.37
CA SER A 147 -38.03 -12.07 -0.06
C SER A 147 -37.29 -12.94 0.97
N TRP A 148 -36.19 -12.45 1.52
CA TRP A 148 -35.59 -12.99 2.74
C TRP A 148 -36.33 -12.47 3.99
N ILE A 149 -37.56 -11.98 3.83
CA ILE A 149 -38.18 -11.08 4.81
C ILE A 149 -39.59 -11.58 5.13
N GLU A 150 -39.68 -12.33 6.22
CA GLU A 150 -40.87 -12.37 7.06
C GLU A 150 -40.66 -11.36 8.22
N SER A 151 -41.67 -10.50 8.41
CA SER A 151 -41.97 -9.71 9.62
C SER A 151 -41.14 -8.44 9.93
N PRO A 152 -41.76 -7.28 10.24
CA PRO A 152 -41.07 -6.01 10.48
C PRO A 152 -40.97 -5.67 11.97
N GLU A 153 -39.94 -6.13 12.68
CA GLU A 153 -39.59 -5.57 14.00
C GLU A 153 -38.07 -5.46 14.15
N SER A 154 -37.62 -4.29 14.63
CA SER A 154 -36.28 -3.91 15.07
C SER A 154 -35.23 -3.50 14.01
N TYR A 155 -34.52 -2.41 14.32
CA TYR A 155 -33.32 -1.83 13.71
C TYR A 155 -32.09 -2.76 13.66
N THR A 156 -32.28 -4.09 13.68
CA THR A 156 -31.23 -5.09 13.94
C THR A 156 -31.26 -6.24 12.93
N LYS A 157 -31.53 -5.95 11.65
CA LYS A 157 -31.47 -6.98 10.59
C LYS A 157 -30.16 -6.87 9.79
N PRO A 158 -29.39 -7.97 9.64
CA PRO A 158 -28.14 -7.95 8.87
C PRO A 158 -28.42 -7.75 7.38
N PHE A 159 -27.57 -6.98 6.71
CA PHE A 159 -27.62 -6.76 5.26
C PHE A 159 -26.24 -7.00 4.62
N PRO A 160 -26.18 -7.39 3.33
CA PRO A 160 -24.93 -7.70 2.67
C PRO A 160 -24.09 -6.44 2.41
N LEU A 161 -22.87 -6.40 2.97
CA LEU A 161 -21.96 -5.25 2.82
C LEU A 161 -21.22 -5.19 1.48
N ARG A 162 -21.14 -6.29 0.71
CA ARG A 162 -20.26 -6.36 -0.46
C ARG A 162 -20.48 -5.24 -1.48
N LEU A 163 -21.73 -5.00 -1.86
CA LEU A 163 -22.05 -3.98 -2.86
C LEU A 163 -21.92 -2.57 -2.28
N LEU A 164 -22.27 -2.39 -1.01
CA LEU A 164 -22.13 -1.11 -0.31
C LEU A 164 -20.67 -0.69 -0.16
N CYS A 165 -19.80 -1.59 0.28
CA CYS A 165 -18.36 -1.36 0.34
C CYS A 165 -17.77 -1.09 -1.04
N ARG A 166 -18.25 -1.76 -2.09
CA ARG A 166 -17.83 -1.51 -3.47
C ARG A 166 -18.20 -0.08 -3.90
N ASP A 167 -19.44 0.33 -3.66
CA ASP A 167 -19.94 1.64 -4.09
C ASP A 167 -19.26 2.77 -3.31
N MET A 168 -19.01 2.59 -2.01
CA MET A 168 -18.20 3.49 -1.19
C MET A 168 -16.74 3.56 -1.67
N ASN A 169 -16.11 2.41 -1.98
CA ASN A 169 -14.74 2.35 -2.50
C ASN A 169 -14.62 3.00 -3.89
N LEU A 170 -15.66 2.88 -4.72
CA LEU A 170 -15.75 3.56 -6.00
C LEU A 170 -15.79 5.08 -5.84
N GLU A 171 -16.68 5.60 -4.99
CA GLU A 171 -16.79 7.04 -4.75
C GLU A 171 -15.50 7.60 -4.11
N THR A 172 -14.94 6.93 -3.10
CA THR A 172 -13.66 7.33 -2.50
C THR A 172 -12.53 7.34 -3.52
N SER A 173 -12.35 6.29 -4.32
CA SER A 173 -11.29 6.23 -5.34
C SER A 173 -11.45 7.32 -6.40
N GLN A 174 -12.67 7.57 -6.87
CA GLN A 174 -12.93 8.62 -7.86
C GLN A 174 -12.60 10.01 -7.31
N ASN A 175 -13.04 10.34 -6.10
CA ASN A 175 -12.76 11.65 -5.50
C ASN A 175 -11.28 11.81 -5.15
N VAL A 176 -10.62 10.76 -4.67
CA VAL A 176 -9.17 10.83 -4.39
C VAL A 176 -8.38 10.98 -5.68
N PHE A 177 -8.70 10.23 -6.75
CA PHE A 177 -7.87 10.23 -7.95
C PHE A 177 -8.15 11.40 -8.90
N VAL A 178 -9.41 11.78 -9.07
CA VAL A 178 -9.82 12.82 -10.04
C VAL A 178 -10.73 13.89 -9.44
N GLY A 179 -10.97 13.89 -8.13
CA GLY A 179 -11.62 14.98 -7.41
C GLY A 179 -12.94 15.44 -8.04
N PRO A 180 -13.18 16.77 -8.12
CA PRO A 180 -14.44 17.32 -8.61
C PRO A 180 -14.60 17.19 -10.14
N TYR A 181 -13.53 16.86 -10.87
CA TYR A 181 -13.54 16.84 -12.34
C TYR A 181 -14.41 15.73 -12.92
N LEU A 182 -14.55 14.61 -12.21
CA LEU A 182 -15.47 13.53 -12.61
C LEU A 182 -16.83 13.69 -11.90
N SER A 183 -17.75 14.44 -12.51
CA SER A 183 -19.05 14.79 -11.92
C SER A 183 -20.23 14.64 -12.89
N GLY A 184 -21.45 14.63 -12.34
CA GLY A 184 -22.70 14.62 -13.12
C GLY A 184 -22.78 13.49 -14.13
N ASP A 185 -23.03 13.82 -15.40
CA ASP A 185 -23.20 12.84 -16.47
C ASP A 185 -21.88 12.20 -16.94
N SER A 186 -20.73 12.84 -16.71
CA SER A 186 -19.43 12.20 -16.98
C SER A 186 -19.21 10.99 -16.07
N ARG A 187 -19.56 11.10 -14.78
CA ARG A 187 -19.48 10.00 -13.81
C ARG A 187 -20.40 8.83 -14.19
N LYS A 188 -21.65 9.12 -14.57
CA LYS A 188 -22.60 8.07 -15.01
C LYS A 188 -22.10 7.31 -16.23
N ARG A 189 -21.55 8.02 -17.23
CA ARG A 189 -20.97 7.40 -18.43
C ARG A 189 -19.74 6.56 -18.08
N PHE A 190 -18.88 7.08 -17.20
CA PHE A 190 -17.71 6.37 -16.69
C PHE A 190 -18.09 5.03 -16.04
N GLU A 191 -19.11 5.02 -15.18
CA GLU A 191 -19.61 3.79 -14.54
C GLU A 191 -20.11 2.74 -15.54
N VAL A 192 -20.87 3.17 -16.57
CA VAL A 192 -21.36 2.28 -17.64
C VAL A 192 -20.18 1.67 -18.40
N ASP A 193 -19.18 2.47 -18.73
CA ASP A 193 -18.01 2.00 -19.47
C ASP A 193 -17.10 1.08 -18.63
N CYS A 194 -16.94 1.36 -17.33
CA CYS A 194 -16.30 0.44 -16.39
C CYS A 194 -17.01 -0.91 -16.35
N ASN A 195 -18.34 -0.95 -16.44
CA ASN A 195 -19.07 -2.21 -16.48
C ASN A 195 -18.79 -2.98 -17.79
N PHE A 196 -18.79 -2.32 -18.95
CA PHE A 196 -18.40 -2.97 -20.21
C PHE A 196 -16.98 -3.53 -20.13
N PHE A 197 -16.06 -2.77 -19.52
CA PHE A 197 -14.69 -3.19 -19.30
C PHE A 197 -14.60 -4.47 -18.45
N ASN A 198 -15.25 -4.47 -17.28
CA ASN A 198 -15.27 -5.61 -16.36
C ASN A 198 -15.88 -6.86 -17.01
N VAL A 199 -16.96 -6.70 -17.77
CA VAL A 199 -17.56 -7.82 -18.52
C VAL A 199 -16.59 -8.36 -19.57
N GLY A 200 -15.85 -7.51 -20.27
CA GLY A 200 -14.83 -7.95 -21.24
C GLY A 200 -13.70 -8.75 -20.62
N LEU A 201 -13.26 -8.41 -19.41
CA LEU A 201 -12.23 -9.16 -18.68
C LEU A 201 -12.67 -10.57 -18.30
N MET A 202 -13.98 -10.77 -18.06
CA MET A 202 -14.53 -12.04 -17.56
C MET A 202 -15.08 -12.96 -18.67
N LYS A 203 -14.98 -12.56 -19.94
CA LYS A 203 -15.54 -13.30 -21.08
C LYS A 203 -14.45 -13.80 -22.01
N LEU A 204 -14.83 -14.72 -22.91
CA LEU A 204 -13.92 -15.28 -23.89
C LEU A 204 -13.31 -14.18 -24.77
N PRO A 205 -12.02 -14.29 -25.13
CA PRO A 205 -11.27 -13.24 -25.82
C PRO A 205 -11.55 -13.19 -27.33
N ILE A 206 -12.83 -13.09 -27.71
CA ILE A 206 -13.28 -13.04 -29.09
C ILE A 206 -13.55 -11.58 -29.42
N ASP A 207 -12.85 -11.03 -30.42
CA ASP A 207 -12.91 -9.61 -30.78
C ASP A 207 -13.75 -9.34 -32.04
N LEU A 208 -15.03 -9.68 -31.98
CA LEU A 208 -16.00 -9.47 -33.07
C LEU A 208 -17.07 -8.44 -32.69
N SER A 209 -17.77 -7.88 -33.67
CA SER A 209 -18.88 -6.95 -33.39
C SER A 209 -19.92 -7.59 -32.45
N GLY A 210 -20.36 -6.85 -31.42
CA GLY A 210 -21.31 -7.33 -30.40
C GLY A 210 -20.73 -8.22 -29.30
N THR A 211 -19.45 -8.59 -29.37
CA THR A 211 -18.80 -9.40 -28.32
C THR A 211 -18.36 -8.56 -27.12
N ALA A 212 -18.27 -9.20 -25.95
CA ALA A 212 -17.84 -8.56 -24.71
C ALA A 212 -16.44 -7.93 -24.80
N LEU A 213 -15.48 -8.60 -25.45
CA LEU A 213 -14.12 -8.07 -25.59
C LEU A 213 -14.10 -6.83 -26.51
N ARG A 214 -14.84 -6.84 -27.63
CA ARG A 214 -14.96 -5.65 -28.51
C ARG A 214 -15.59 -4.47 -27.76
N ASN A 215 -16.68 -4.72 -27.03
CA ASN A 215 -17.36 -3.67 -26.26
C ASN A 215 -16.45 -3.09 -25.17
N ALA A 216 -15.66 -3.94 -24.49
CA ALA A 216 -14.67 -3.50 -23.53
C ALA A 216 -13.56 -2.65 -24.17
N ARG A 217 -13.03 -3.05 -25.34
CA ARG A 217 -12.03 -2.24 -26.05
C ARG A 217 -12.56 -0.84 -26.40
N LEU A 218 -13.81 -0.75 -26.88
CA LEU A 218 -14.45 0.53 -27.18
C LEU A 218 -14.71 1.35 -25.91
N ALA A 219 -15.07 0.70 -24.81
CA ALA A 219 -15.24 1.35 -23.52
C ALA A 219 -13.93 1.91 -22.97
N VAL A 220 -12.79 1.21 -23.11
CA VAL A 220 -11.48 1.72 -22.70
C VAL A 220 -11.15 3.06 -23.36
N SER A 221 -11.39 3.19 -24.67
CA SER A 221 -11.14 4.46 -25.36
C SER A 221 -11.94 5.63 -24.76
N ARG A 222 -13.22 5.39 -24.41
CA ARG A 222 -14.08 6.41 -23.78
C ARG A 222 -13.72 6.68 -22.32
N LEU A 223 -13.26 5.67 -21.58
CA LEU A 223 -12.77 5.82 -20.22
C LEU A 223 -11.53 6.70 -20.18
N ILE A 224 -10.57 6.43 -21.08
CA ILE A 224 -9.37 7.25 -21.23
C ILE A 224 -9.79 8.68 -21.58
N GLU A 225 -10.61 8.88 -22.61
CA GLU A 225 -11.08 10.21 -23.02
C GLU A 225 -11.73 10.99 -21.86
N THR A 226 -12.59 10.34 -21.08
CA THR A 226 -13.24 10.96 -19.92
C THR A 226 -12.22 11.43 -18.87
N LEU A 227 -11.20 10.61 -18.59
CA LEU A 227 -10.17 10.95 -17.62
C LEU A 227 -9.12 11.93 -18.17
N SER A 228 -8.90 11.95 -19.48
CA SER A 228 -8.08 12.97 -20.14
C SER A 228 -8.69 14.35 -19.96
N VAL A 229 -10.02 14.47 -20.07
CA VAL A 229 -10.74 15.71 -19.78
C VAL A 229 -10.54 16.10 -18.32
N CYS A 230 -10.65 15.16 -17.38
CA CYS A 230 -10.38 15.43 -15.96
C CYS A 230 -8.94 15.94 -15.73
N ALA A 231 -7.96 15.36 -16.43
CA ALA A 231 -6.57 15.81 -16.35
C ALA A 231 -6.39 17.22 -16.96
N GLU A 232 -7.09 17.55 -18.05
CA GLU A 232 -7.05 18.89 -18.64
C GLU A 232 -7.71 19.96 -17.76
N ASP A 233 -8.83 19.61 -17.10
CA ASP A 233 -9.49 20.49 -16.14
C ASP A 233 -8.57 20.75 -14.93
N SER A 234 -7.93 19.70 -14.41
CA SER A 234 -6.89 19.82 -13.37
C SER A 234 -5.71 20.69 -13.83
N LYS A 235 -5.27 20.53 -15.08
CA LYS A 235 -4.20 21.37 -15.67
C LYS A 235 -4.58 22.83 -15.72
N THR A 236 -5.82 23.12 -16.09
CA THR A 236 -6.35 24.48 -16.12
C THR A 236 -6.40 25.08 -14.72
N LYS A 237 -6.86 24.32 -13.72
CA LYS A 237 -6.85 24.74 -12.31
C LYS A 237 -5.42 24.95 -11.78
N MET A 238 -4.51 24.01 -11.98
CA MET A 238 -3.15 24.13 -11.45
C MET A 238 -2.34 25.29 -12.06
N LYS A 239 -2.71 25.76 -13.26
CA LYS A 239 -2.15 27.00 -13.85
C LYS A 239 -2.55 28.27 -13.10
N THR A 240 -3.66 28.28 -12.35
CA THR A 240 -4.06 29.46 -11.56
C THR A 240 -3.26 29.60 -10.27
N GLY A 241 -2.47 28.58 -9.90
CA GLY A 241 -1.71 28.53 -8.66
C GLY A 241 -2.51 28.05 -7.45
N GLU A 242 -3.72 27.53 -7.66
CA GLU A 242 -4.52 26.91 -6.60
C GLU A 242 -3.86 25.66 -6.01
N ASP A 243 -4.16 25.37 -4.74
CA ASP A 243 -3.64 24.20 -4.05
C ASP A 243 -4.23 22.88 -4.59
N PRO A 244 -3.42 21.80 -4.63
CA PRO A 244 -3.91 20.48 -4.99
C PRO A 244 -4.98 19.95 -4.05
N THR A 245 -6.06 19.42 -4.63
CA THR A 245 -7.20 18.89 -3.86
C THR A 245 -7.44 17.40 -4.09
N CYS A 246 -6.75 16.78 -5.05
CA CYS A 246 -6.84 15.36 -5.37
C CYS A 246 -5.55 14.92 -6.08
N LEU A 247 -5.41 13.62 -6.37
CA LEU A 247 -4.20 13.03 -6.94
C LEU A 247 -3.82 13.67 -8.27
N VAL A 248 -4.77 13.82 -9.20
CA VAL A 248 -4.45 14.42 -10.50
C VAL A 248 -3.94 15.86 -10.36
N ASP A 249 -4.36 16.60 -9.34
CA ASP A 249 -3.83 17.95 -9.06
C ASP A 249 -2.35 17.91 -8.64
N PHE A 250 -1.98 17.01 -7.72
CA PHE A 250 -0.57 16.86 -7.30
C PHE A 250 0.32 16.48 -8.49
N TRP A 251 -0.13 15.52 -9.29
CA TRP A 251 0.58 15.14 -10.51
C TRP A 251 0.68 16.34 -11.48
N MET A 252 -0.41 17.06 -11.69
CA MET A 252 -0.44 18.14 -12.66
C MET A 252 0.37 19.37 -12.23
N GLN A 253 0.42 19.66 -10.93
CA GLN A 253 1.26 20.70 -10.37
C GLN A 253 2.74 20.48 -10.74
N ASP A 254 3.27 19.27 -10.52
CA ASP A 254 4.66 18.96 -10.88
C ASP A 254 4.87 18.83 -12.38
N THR A 255 3.87 18.34 -13.11
CA THR A 255 3.92 18.29 -14.58
C THR A 255 4.06 19.69 -15.18
N LEU A 256 3.33 20.67 -14.66
CA LEU A 256 3.42 22.08 -15.10
C LEU A 256 4.78 22.68 -14.73
N ARG A 257 5.33 22.38 -13.54
CA ARG A 257 6.69 22.81 -13.17
C ARG A 257 7.74 22.29 -14.14
N GLU A 258 7.68 21.00 -14.50
CA GLU A 258 8.61 20.40 -15.46
C GLU A 258 8.45 20.98 -16.88
N ILE A 259 7.21 21.30 -17.31
CA ILE A 259 6.96 21.97 -18.60
C ILE A 259 7.59 23.36 -18.63
N VAL A 260 7.35 24.18 -17.60
CA VAL A 260 7.91 25.54 -17.51
C VAL A 260 9.44 25.50 -17.52
N ALA A 261 10.05 24.59 -16.75
CA ALA A 261 11.50 24.44 -16.73
C ALA A 261 12.08 24.04 -18.11
N ALA A 262 11.39 23.18 -18.86
CA ALA A 262 11.79 22.79 -20.21
C ALA A 262 11.66 23.97 -21.21
N GLU A 263 10.59 24.75 -21.11
CA GLU A 263 10.39 25.96 -21.92
C GLU A 263 11.49 27.01 -21.65
N GLU A 264 11.83 27.23 -20.37
CA GLU A 264 12.93 28.13 -19.97
C GLU A 264 14.30 27.64 -20.45
N ALA A 265 14.50 26.32 -20.52
CA ALA A 265 15.71 25.70 -21.09
C ALA A 265 15.75 25.74 -22.64
N GLY A 266 14.69 26.23 -23.30
CA GLY A 266 14.60 26.32 -24.75
C GLY A 266 14.28 24.99 -25.45
N GLU A 267 13.72 24.01 -24.73
CA GLU A 267 13.28 22.74 -25.31
C GLU A 267 12.03 22.93 -26.17
N GLN A 268 12.00 22.31 -27.35
CA GLN A 268 10.88 22.45 -28.30
C GLN A 268 9.73 21.46 -28.04
N GLN A 269 9.99 20.41 -27.25
CA GLN A 269 9.00 19.38 -26.96
C GLN A 269 8.71 19.37 -25.47
N PRO A 270 7.44 19.14 -25.07
CA PRO A 270 7.13 19.00 -23.67
C PRO A 270 7.79 17.74 -23.10
N PRO A 271 8.05 17.71 -21.77
CA PRO A 271 8.62 16.54 -21.13
C PRO A 271 7.84 15.25 -21.44
N PRO A 272 8.50 14.09 -21.59
CA PRO A 272 7.82 12.81 -21.78
C PRO A 272 6.77 12.54 -20.69
N HIS A 273 5.68 11.85 -21.01
CA HIS A 273 4.60 11.53 -20.06
C HIS A 273 3.86 12.75 -19.45
N SER A 274 3.96 13.94 -20.06
CA SER A 274 3.23 15.15 -19.62
C SER A 274 1.89 15.35 -20.34
N ASN A 275 1.53 14.45 -21.25
CA ASN A 275 0.32 14.56 -22.06
C ASN A 275 -0.92 14.14 -21.27
N THR A 276 -1.99 14.94 -21.30
CA THR A 276 -3.22 14.68 -20.52
C THR A 276 -3.93 13.41 -20.95
N THR A 277 -3.84 13.01 -22.23
CA THR A 277 -4.38 11.72 -22.69
C THR A 277 -3.64 10.53 -22.09
N GLU A 278 -2.33 10.63 -21.95
CA GLU A 278 -1.52 9.58 -21.35
C GLU A 278 -1.75 9.49 -19.84
N ILE A 279 -1.81 10.64 -19.16
CA ILE A 279 -2.20 10.75 -17.75
C ILE A 279 -3.60 10.14 -17.53
N GLY A 280 -4.57 10.43 -18.40
CA GLY A 280 -5.91 9.83 -18.39
C GLY A 280 -5.87 8.30 -18.46
N GLY A 281 -4.99 7.75 -19.31
CA GLY A 281 -4.72 6.31 -19.38
C GLY A 281 -4.16 5.73 -18.08
N HIS A 282 -3.23 6.42 -17.44
CA HIS A 282 -2.68 5.99 -16.14
C HIS A 282 -3.70 6.11 -14.99
N LEU A 283 -4.50 7.18 -14.96
CA LEU A 283 -5.60 7.35 -14.00
C LEU A 283 -6.62 6.21 -14.11
N PHE A 284 -6.96 5.80 -15.34
CA PHE A 284 -7.83 4.63 -15.55
C PHE A 284 -7.24 3.38 -14.89
N ASN A 285 -5.93 3.17 -15.03
CA ASN A 285 -5.26 2.01 -14.45
C ASN A 285 -5.28 2.05 -12.91
N PHE A 286 -5.07 3.22 -12.31
CA PHE A 286 -5.18 3.40 -10.85
C PHE A 286 -6.60 3.11 -10.37
N LEU A 287 -7.62 3.73 -11.00
CA LEU A 287 -9.02 3.52 -10.65
C LEU A 287 -9.41 2.05 -10.77
N PHE A 288 -8.99 1.37 -11.83
CA PHE A 288 -9.27 -0.05 -12.01
C PHE A 288 -8.60 -0.92 -10.94
N ALA A 289 -7.31 -0.67 -10.66
CA ALA A 289 -6.56 -1.42 -9.66
C ALA A 289 -7.12 -1.25 -8.24
N SER A 290 -7.63 -0.07 -7.91
CA SER A 290 -8.18 0.22 -6.57
C SER A 290 -9.57 -0.36 -6.33
N GLN A 291 -10.30 -0.82 -7.35
CA GLN A 291 -11.68 -1.30 -7.18
C GLN A 291 -11.75 -2.62 -6.40
N ASP A 292 -11.40 -3.73 -7.05
CA ASP A 292 -11.66 -5.07 -6.50
C ASP A 292 -10.72 -5.39 -5.33
N ALA A 293 -9.47 -4.91 -5.39
CA ALA A 293 -8.47 -5.16 -4.37
C ALA A 293 -8.85 -4.50 -3.04
N SER A 294 -9.16 -3.20 -3.03
CA SER A 294 -9.52 -2.47 -1.81
C SER A 294 -10.86 -2.93 -1.26
N THR A 295 -11.87 -3.12 -2.13
CA THR A 295 -13.19 -3.64 -1.71
C THR A 295 -13.06 -5.00 -1.05
N SER A 296 -12.32 -5.93 -1.65
CA SER A 296 -12.14 -7.28 -1.10
C SER A 296 -11.35 -7.26 0.21
N SER A 297 -10.28 -6.46 0.28
CA SER A 297 -9.46 -6.32 1.48
C SER A 297 -10.26 -5.76 2.65
N LEU A 298 -11.08 -4.73 2.40
CA LEU A 298 -11.99 -4.15 3.41
C LEU A 298 -13.00 -5.20 3.91
N LEU A 299 -13.64 -5.94 3.00
CA LEU A 299 -14.61 -6.96 3.38
C LEU A 299 -13.96 -8.08 4.21
N TRP A 300 -12.75 -8.51 3.85
CA TRP A 300 -12.00 -9.49 4.65
C TRP A 300 -11.62 -8.93 6.02
N ALA A 301 -11.17 -7.67 6.10
CA ALA A 301 -10.87 -7.02 7.36
C ALA A 301 -12.09 -6.97 8.28
N VAL A 302 -13.25 -6.53 7.76
CA VAL A 302 -14.51 -6.49 8.51
C VAL A 302 -14.92 -7.90 8.96
N THR A 303 -14.87 -8.90 8.07
CA THR A 303 -15.23 -10.29 8.39
C THR A 303 -14.30 -10.89 9.44
N LEU A 304 -13.00 -10.62 9.35
CA LEU A 304 -12.01 -11.10 10.31
C LEU A 304 -12.16 -10.40 11.67
N LEU A 305 -12.43 -9.10 11.70
CA LEU A 305 -12.67 -8.39 12.95
C LEU A 305 -13.95 -8.85 13.64
N ASP A 306 -15.03 -9.07 12.88
CA ASP A 306 -16.30 -9.60 13.40
C ASP A 306 -16.14 -11.01 14.00
N SER A 307 -15.40 -11.88 13.29
CA SER A 307 -15.11 -13.25 13.77
C SER A 307 -14.10 -13.31 14.92
N HIS A 308 -13.42 -12.21 15.26
CA HIS A 308 -12.44 -12.14 16.35
C HIS A 308 -12.77 -11.00 17.34
N PRO A 309 -13.81 -11.13 18.18
CA PRO A 309 -14.29 -10.06 19.05
C PRO A 309 -13.24 -9.46 20.00
N LYS A 310 -12.28 -10.27 20.47
CA LYS A 310 -11.16 -9.79 21.30
C LYS A 310 -10.22 -8.86 20.52
N VAL A 311 -10.00 -9.15 19.23
CA VAL A 311 -9.19 -8.29 18.35
C VAL A 311 -9.95 -7.00 18.06
N LEU A 312 -11.24 -7.10 17.73
CA LEU A 312 -12.10 -5.94 17.53
C LEU A 312 -12.18 -5.06 18.78
N GLU A 313 -12.33 -5.66 19.96
CA GLU A 313 -12.31 -4.98 21.23
C GLU A 313 -10.96 -4.29 21.46
N ARG A 314 -9.83 -4.93 21.15
CA ARG A 314 -8.51 -4.28 21.18
C ARG A 314 -8.41 -3.13 20.20
N VAL A 315 -8.93 -3.25 18.98
CA VAL A 315 -8.94 -2.17 17.98
C VAL A 315 -9.81 -1.00 18.43
N ARG A 316 -10.92 -1.26 19.13
CA ARG A 316 -11.83 -0.24 19.69
C ARG A 316 -11.34 0.36 21.02
N LYS A 317 -10.70 -0.45 21.86
CA LYS A 317 -10.18 -0.08 23.18
C LYS A 317 -8.80 0.52 23.11
N ARG A 318 -8.05 0.24 22.04
CA ARG A 318 -7.00 1.14 21.63
C ARG A 318 -7.73 2.47 21.47
N PRO A 319 -7.49 3.46 22.34
CA PRO A 319 -7.82 4.82 21.95
C PRO A 319 -7.12 5.02 20.59
N SER A 320 -7.56 5.95 19.76
CA SER A 320 -6.60 6.69 18.92
C SER A 320 -5.28 6.77 19.72
N ILE A 321 -4.23 6.02 19.31
CA ILE A 321 -3.10 5.71 20.20
C ILE A 321 -2.59 7.04 20.71
N SER A 322 -2.88 7.36 21.97
CA SER A 322 -2.46 8.59 22.62
C SER A 322 -2.75 9.86 21.80
N ASN A 323 -4.02 10.20 21.70
CA ASN A 323 -4.45 11.47 21.13
C ASN A 323 -5.82 11.77 21.71
N GLU A 324 -5.88 11.97 23.03
CA GLU A 324 -7.15 12.28 23.70
C GLU A 324 -7.73 13.61 23.19
N ASP A 325 -6.89 14.48 22.62
CA ASP A 325 -7.24 15.73 21.96
C ASP A 325 -7.21 15.67 20.41
N SER A 326 -6.80 14.53 19.83
CA SER A 326 -6.68 14.33 18.37
C SER A 326 -5.70 15.27 17.64
N ASN A 327 -4.67 15.78 18.32
CA ASN A 327 -3.66 16.70 17.77
C ASN A 327 -2.62 16.05 16.83
N GLY A 328 -2.34 14.75 16.97
CA GLY A 328 -1.47 13.96 16.08
C GLY A 328 -0.14 13.53 16.67
N THR A 329 0.14 13.87 17.93
CA THR A 329 1.39 13.63 18.67
C THR A 329 1.10 13.06 20.05
N ILE A 330 2.06 12.37 20.65
CA ILE A 330 1.94 11.76 21.99
C ILE A 330 2.72 12.61 23.00
N ASP A 331 2.04 13.24 23.95
CA ASP A 331 2.72 14.00 25.01
C ASP A 331 3.28 13.10 26.13
N ASN A 332 4.09 13.68 27.03
CA ASN A 332 4.73 12.94 28.11
C ASN A 332 3.72 12.31 29.10
N GLU A 333 2.61 13.01 29.37
CA GLU A 333 1.58 12.55 30.29
C GLU A 333 0.71 11.44 29.67
N GLU A 334 0.47 11.51 28.36
CA GLU A 334 -0.19 10.46 27.61
C GLU A 334 0.70 9.22 27.47
N LEU A 335 2.01 9.39 27.23
CA LEU A 335 2.99 8.29 27.26
C LEU A 335 3.00 7.60 28.64
N LYS A 336 3.03 8.39 29.72
CA LYS A 336 2.99 7.89 31.10
C LYS A 336 1.73 7.06 31.36
N ARG A 337 0.55 7.58 30.99
CA ARG A 337 -0.72 6.85 31.11
C ARG A 337 -0.74 5.59 30.25
N CYS A 338 -0.13 5.62 29.06
CA CYS A 338 -0.01 4.47 28.18
C CYS A 338 0.83 3.35 28.82
N LEU A 339 2.02 3.67 29.33
CA LEU A 339 2.93 2.70 29.95
C LEU A 339 2.36 2.10 31.25
N GLN A 340 1.67 2.91 32.05
CA GLN A 340 0.95 2.44 33.24
C GLN A 340 -0.19 1.47 32.88
N LYS A 341 -0.98 1.77 31.83
CA LYS A 341 -2.05 0.88 31.33
C LYS A 341 -1.48 -0.43 30.77
N LEU A 342 -0.28 -0.40 30.20
CA LEU A 342 0.44 -1.58 29.69
C LEU A 342 1.13 -2.39 30.79
N GLN A 343 0.99 -1.98 32.07
CA GLN A 343 1.61 -2.63 33.24
C GLN A 343 3.14 -2.72 33.14
N PHE A 344 3.77 -1.80 32.42
CA PHE A 344 5.22 -1.70 32.35
C PHE A 344 5.73 -1.02 33.64
N GLN A 345 6.66 -1.66 34.35
CA GLN A 345 7.20 -1.11 35.59
C GLN A 345 8.33 -0.13 35.29
N CYS A 346 7.99 1.15 35.19
CA CYS A 346 8.94 2.27 35.11
C CYS A 346 8.61 3.32 36.15
N THR A 347 9.66 3.98 36.64
CA THR A 347 9.57 5.20 37.45
C THR A 347 9.23 6.40 36.56
N ASP A 348 8.67 7.46 37.16
CA ASP A 348 8.37 8.70 36.44
C ASP A 348 9.62 9.32 35.80
N GLN A 349 10.80 9.12 36.42
CA GLN A 349 12.09 9.53 35.88
C GLN A 349 12.43 8.75 34.59
N GLU A 350 12.29 7.42 34.61
CA GLU A 350 12.57 6.56 33.44
C GLU A 350 11.61 6.84 32.28
N ILE A 351 10.36 7.19 32.56
CA ILE A 351 9.38 7.60 31.54
C ILE A 351 9.77 8.94 30.92
N GLY A 352 10.22 9.90 31.75
CA GLY A 352 10.76 11.17 31.27
C GLY A 352 12.01 10.98 30.39
N ASP A 353 12.94 10.14 30.84
CA ASP A 353 14.16 9.84 30.08
C ASP A 353 13.85 9.10 28.77
N LEU A 354 12.87 8.18 28.78
CA LEU A 354 12.40 7.49 27.57
C LEU A 354 11.73 8.46 26.59
N PHE A 355 10.92 9.41 27.09
CA PHE A 355 10.28 10.42 26.27
C PHE A 355 11.32 11.31 25.58
N VAL A 356 12.26 11.88 26.33
CA VAL A 356 13.36 12.70 25.79
C VAL A 356 14.24 11.89 24.85
N SER A 357 14.36 10.58 25.08
CA SER A 357 15.10 9.69 24.19
C SER A 357 14.38 9.44 22.85
N CYS A 358 13.04 9.53 22.81
CA CYS A 358 12.24 9.30 21.60
C CYS A 358 11.91 10.58 20.84
N ASP A 359 11.70 11.70 21.54
CA ASP A 359 11.51 13.04 20.99
C ASP A 359 12.86 13.52 20.43
N VAL A 360 13.09 13.28 19.15
CA VAL A 360 14.38 13.52 18.50
C VAL A 360 14.51 14.93 18.00
N ASP A 361 13.40 15.51 17.55
CA ASP A 361 13.32 16.86 17.02
C ASP A 361 12.98 17.92 18.08
N ASP A 362 12.91 17.53 19.35
CA ASP A 362 12.51 18.36 20.49
C ASP A 362 11.14 19.03 20.26
N SER A 363 10.25 18.36 19.52
CA SER A 363 8.89 18.84 19.24
C SER A 363 7.97 18.80 20.47
N ASN A 364 8.44 18.24 21.58
CA ASN A 364 7.71 18.12 22.84
C ASN A 364 6.44 17.26 22.70
N GLY A 365 6.45 16.34 21.74
CA GLY A 365 5.41 15.34 21.48
C GLY A 365 5.91 14.26 20.52
N ILE A 366 5.80 13.00 20.91
CA ILE A 366 6.28 11.88 20.10
C ILE A 366 5.40 11.73 18.86
N GLN A 367 6.00 11.95 17.69
CA GLN A 367 5.39 11.81 16.38
C GLN A 367 5.33 10.34 15.91
N PHE A 368 4.68 10.06 14.79
CA PHE A 368 4.47 8.66 14.32
C PHE A 368 5.77 7.90 14.02
N ASN A 369 6.76 8.57 13.44
CA ASN A 369 8.11 8.07 13.20
C ASN A 369 8.86 7.79 14.52
N GLU A 370 8.76 8.70 15.48
CA GLU A 370 9.36 8.57 16.82
C GLU A 370 8.66 7.50 17.67
N PHE A 371 7.38 7.24 17.41
CA PHE A 371 6.64 6.16 18.04
C PHE A 371 7.22 4.77 17.70
N ILE A 372 7.81 4.60 16.51
CA ILE A 372 8.51 3.36 16.16
C ILE A 372 9.80 3.21 16.98
N VAL A 373 10.53 4.31 17.19
CA VAL A 373 11.72 4.34 18.07
C VAL A 373 11.32 3.99 19.51
N LEU A 374 10.22 4.56 20.00
CA LEU A 374 9.65 4.25 21.31
C LEU A 374 9.34 2.75 21.45
N LEU A 375 8.69 2.13 20.46
CA LEU A 375 8.37 0.70 20.49
C LEU A 375 9.64 -0.18 20.47
N CYS A 376 10.65 0.18 19.66
CA CYS A 376 11.94 -0.50 19.63
C CYS A 376 12.66 -0.42 20.99
N LEU A 377 12.69 0.75 21.61
CA LEU A 377 13.33 0.96 22.90
C LEU A 377 12.61 0.22 24.03
N ILE A 378 11.27 0.23 24.04
CA ILE A 378 10.47 -0.58 24.99
C ILE A 378 10.79 -2.07 24.82
N HIS A 379 10.91 -2.55 23.58
CA HIS A 379 11.27 -3.95 23.29
C HIS A 379 12.68 -4.29 23.79
N LEU A 380 13.65 -3.40 23.58
CA LEU A 380 15.03 -3.57 24.04
C LEU A 380 15.13 -3.54 25.58
N LEU A 381 14.40 -2.63 26.23
CA LEU A 381 14.37 -2.49 27.68
C LEU A 381 13.59 -3.62 28.38
N ALA A 382 12.61 -4.23 27.71
CA ALA A 382 11.79 -5.29 28.28
C ALA A 382 12.58 -6.58 28.62
N GLY A 383 13.69 -6.84 27.90
CA GLY A 383 14.65 -7.93 28.14
C GLY A 383 14.08 -9.36 28.24
N PRO A 384 14.93 -10.41 28.30
CA PRO A 384 14.48 -11.77 28.59
C PRO A 384 14.24 -12.04 30.09
N SER A 385 14.62 -11.10 30.96
CA SER A 385 14.83 -11.33 32.40
C SER A 385 13.71 -10.81 33.32
N SER A 386 12.60 -10.30 32.77
CA SER A 386 11.38 -10.04 33.55
C SER A 386 10.69 -11.37 33.88
N SER A 387 11.27 -12.08 34.84
CA SER A 387 10.85 -13.38 35.40
C SER A 387 9.60 -13.30 36.27
N SER A 388 8.61 -12.52 35.85
CA SER A 388 7.27 -12.49 36.43
C SER A 388 6.27 -12.76 35.32
N GLN A 389 5.73 -13.97 35.34
CA GLN A 389 4.59 -14.42 34.53
C GLN A 389 3.53 -13.34 34.52
N SER A 390 3.30 -12.71 33.35
CA SER A 390 2.10 -11.94 32.91
C SER A 390 2.37 -10.66 32.11
N THR A 391 3.54 -10.45 31.50
CA THR A 391 3.65 -9.44 30.43
C THR A 391 3.06 -10.02 29.15
N SER A 392 1.82 -9.64 28.84
CA SER A 392 1.21 -9.84 27.52
C SER A 392 2.16 -9.26 26.48
N THR A 393 2.91 -10.09 25.78
CA THR A 393 3.95 -9.66 24.83
C THR A 393 3.37 -8.60 23.88
N VAL A 394 3.84 -7.37 24.05
CA VAL A 394 3.47 -6.22 23.23
C VAL A 394 4.12 -6.43 21.86
N GLY A 395 3.43 -7.12 20.97
CA GLY A 395 3.89 -7.34 19.60
C GLY A 395 3.47 -8.68 19.03
N SER A 396 3.16 -8.70 17.73
CA SER A 396 3.03 -9.95 17.00
C SER A 396 4.42 -10.61 16.86
N PRO A 397 4.52 -11.93 16.62
CA PRO A 397 5.79 -12.61 16.37
C PRO A 397 6.61 -11.95 15.26
N GLU A 398 5.94 -11.36 14.27
CA GLU A 398 6.55 -10.64 13.15
C GLU A 398 7.14 -9.30 13.58
N LEU A 399 6.44 -8.53 14.42
CA LEU A 399 6.94 -7.25 14.95
C LEU A 399 8.19 -7.48 15.81
N LYS A 400 8.15 -8.52 16.66
CA LYS A 400 9.31 -8.95 17.45
C LYS A 400 10.48 -9.34 16.55
N ALA A 401 10.26 -10.14 15.50
CA ALA A 401 11.31 -10.54 14.57
C ALA A 401 11.93 -9.32 13.84
N THR A 402 11.13 -8.32 13.49
CA THR A 402 11.62 -7.07 12.89
C THR A 402 12.50 -6.30 13.86
N PHE A 403 12.06 -6.09 15.10
CA PHE A 403 12.88 -5.40 16.11
C PHE A 403 14.15 -6.17 16.46
N ASP A 404 14.06 -7.49 16.60
CA ASP A 404 15.22 -8.36 16.82
C ASP A 404 16.22 -8.23 15.65
N THR A 405 15.75 -8.19 14.39
CA THR A 405 16.59 -7.99 13.20
C THR A 405 17.30 -6.65 13.21
N ILE A 406 16.62 -5.58 13.62
CA ILE A 406 17.20 -4.23 13.67
C ILE A 406 18.26 -4.14 14.78
N ILE A 407 18.00 -4.74 15.94
CA ILE A 407 18.95 -4.83 17.05
C ILE A 407 20.18 -5.65 16.61
N GLU A 408 19.98 -6.80 15.96
CA GLU A 408 21.05 -7.62 15.41
C GLU A 408 21.90 -6.85 14.39
N ALA A 409 21.29 -6.04 13.52
CA ALA A 409 22.01 -5.20 12.56
C ALA A 409 22.88 -4.14 13.26
N PHE A 410 22.38 -3.51 14.33
CA PHE A 410 23.18 -2.56 15.12
C PHE A 410 24.34 -3.26 15.83
N LEU A 411 24.07 -4.36 16.53
CA LEU A 411 25.08 -5.16 17.23
C LEU A 411 26.13 -5.73 16.27
N PHE A 412 25.73 -6.05 15.04
CA PHE A 412 26.65 -6.48 14.01
C PHE A 412 27.65 -5.38 13.64
N LEU A 413 27.23 -4.10 13.65
CA LEU A 413 28.08 -2.95 13.38
C LEU A 413 28.88 -2.49 14.61
N ASP A 414 28.34 -2.67 15.82
CA ASP A 414 28.98 -2.36 17.11
C ASP A 414 29.94 -3.48 17.57
N LYS A 415 31.09 -3.61 16.90
CA LYS A 415 32.03 -4.72 17.18
C LYS A 415 32.71 -4.65 18.55
N ASN A 416 32.84 -3.46 19.14
CA ASN A 416 33.46 -3.27 20.44
C ASN A 416 32.43 -3.27 21.59
N GLY A 417 31.13 -3.25 21.28
CA GLY A 417 30.04 -3.38 22.25
C GLY A 417 29.93 -2.17 23.17
N ASP A 418 30.36 -0.99 22.71
CA ASP A 418 30.30 0.24 23.50
C ASP A 418 28.98 1.01 23.31
N GLY A 419 28.06 0.46 22.52
CA GLY A 419 26.76 1.03 22.21
C GLY A 419 26.83 2.18 21.21
N LYS A 420 27.96 2.38 20.53
CA LYS A 420 28.18 3.48 19.59
C LYS A 420 28.92 3.01 18.33
N LEU A 421 28.34 3.24 17.16
CA LEU A 421 29.00 2.92 15.90
C LEU A 421 30.00 4.03 15.57
N ASN A 422 31.26 3.65 15.33
CA ASN A 422 32.23 4.57 14.78
C ASN A 422 32.43 4.34 13.27
N LYS A 423 32.84 5.41 12.59
CA LYS A 423 32.98 5.43 11.13
C LYS A 423 33.93 4.36 10.58
N LYS A 424 35.00 4.05 11.31
CA LYS A 424 36.01 3.09 10.86
C LYS A 424 35.44 1.68 10.90
N ASP A 425 34.75 1.32 11.97
CA ASP A 425 34.22 -0.02 12.18
C ASP A 425 33.02 -0.30 11.27
N MET A 426 32.18 0.70 11.01
CA MET A 426 31.09 0.57 10.04
C MET A 426 31.62 0.36 8.61
N ILE A 427 32.63 1.14 8.19
CA ILE A 427 33.25 0.96 6.86
C ILE A 427 33.91 -0.42 6.76
N LYS A 428 34.54 -0.86 7.84
CA LYS A 428 35.21 -2.17 7.91
C LYS A 428 34.18 -3.31 7.81
N ALA A 429 33.16 -3.31 8.65
CA ALA A 429 32.10 -4.33 8.69
C ALA A 429 31.35 -4.46 7.34
N MET A 430 31.06 -3.34 6.66
CA MET A 430 30.36 -3.37 5.37
C MET A 430 31.22 -3.81 4.18
N ASN A 431 32.55 -3.97 4.35
CA ASN A 431 33.47 -4.30 3.25
C ASN A 431 34.29 -5.58 3.47
N GLU A 432 34.22 -6.20 4.66
CA GLU A 432 34.99 -7.40 5.01
C GLU A 432 34.22 -8.72 4.88
N ASP A 433 32.89 -8.71 4.84
CA ASP A 433 32.09 -9.93 4.92
C ASP A 433 31.80 -10.63 3.57
N ASP A 434 31.83 -9.94 2.42
CA ASP A 434 31.68 -10.56 1.10
C ASP A 434 32.63 -9.93 0.04
N PRO A 435 33.52 -10.70 -0.61
CA PRO A 435 34.42 -10.21 -1.66
C PRO A 435 33.71 -9.63 -2.91
N MET A 436 32.45 -10.02 -3.18
CA MET A 436 31.68 -9.60 -4.36
C MET A 436 30.76 -8.38 -4.12
N GLU A 437 30.45 -8.03 -2.86
CA GLU A 437 29.56 -6.90 -2.52
C GLU A 437 30.31 -5.81 -1.75
N LYS A 438 31.18 -5.08 -2.43
CA LYS A 438 31.82 -3.89 -1.84
C LYS A 438 30.92 -2.67 -2.01
N SER A 439 30.46 -2.12 -0.90
CA SER A 439 29.80 -0.82 -0.91
C SER A 439 30.80 0.28 -1.31
N PRO A 440 30.51 1.09 -2.35
CA PRO A 440 31.38 2.21 -2.72
C PRO A 440 31.65 3.11 -1.51
N THR A 441 32.93 3.43 -1.25
CA THR A 441 33.35 4.20 -0.05
C THR A 441 32.60 5.53 0.11
N ARG A 442 32.15 6.12 -1.01
CA ARG A 442 31.33 7.33 -1.03
C ARG A 442 29.96 7.10 -0.38
N ILE A 443 29.30 5.98 -0.66
CA ILE A 443 27.97 5.65 -0.13
C ILE A 443 28.04 5.42 1.38
N THR A 444 29.00 4.63 1.86
CA THR A 444 29.16 4.38 3.30
C THR A 444 29.52 5.66 4.08
N LYS A 445 30.31 6.56 3.49
CA LYS A 445 30.61 7.87 4.08
C LYS A 445 29.39 8.79 4.12
N THR A 446 28.52 8.74 3.11
CA THR A 446 27.27 9.50 3.07
C THR A 446 26.28 8.96 4.11
N ARG A 447 26.05 7.64 4.15
CA ARG A 447 25.18 7.01 5.14
C ARG A 447 25.61 7.26 6.58
N PHE A 448 26.93 7.21 6.86
CA PHE A 448 27.43 7.55 8.20
C PHE A 448 27.10 9.00 8.59
N LYS A 449 27.23 9.95 7.65
CA LYS A 449 26.92 11.36 7.90
C LYS A 449 25.43 11.61 8.10
N GLU A 450 24.58 10.84 7.41
CA GLU A 450 23.13 10.89 7.60
C GLU A 450 22.72 10.34 8.97
N MET A 451 23.51 9.44 9.56
CA MET A 451 23.28 8.90 10.90
C MET A 451 23.84 9.75 12.03
N ASP A 452 24.99 10.38 11.85
CA ASP A 452 25.67 11.20 12.87
C ASP A 452 25.03 12.60 12.97
N TRP A 453 23.81 12.66 13.50
CA TRP A 453 22.98 13.89 13.58
C TRP A 453 23.62 14.95 14.46
N ASN A 454 24.13 14.55 15.64
CA ASN A 454 24.78 15.47 16.57
C ASN A 454 26.23 15.82 16.18
N LYS A 455 26.78 15.16 15.15
CA LYS A 455 28.14 15.36 14.63
C LYS A 455 29.24 15.10 15.65
N ASP A 456 28.98 14.24 16.65
CA ASP A 456 29.95 13.83 17.65
C ASP A 456 30.97 12.80 17.12
N GLY A 457 30.78 12.36 15.86
CA GLY A 457 31.64 11.40 15.18
C GLY A 457 31.35 9.94 15.53
N LYS A 458 30.26 9.70 16.26
CA LYS A 458 29.72 8.40 16.65
C LYS A 458 28.23 8.37 16.31
N VAL A 459 27.70 7.17 16.14
CA VAL A 459 26.26 6.96 15.91
C VAL A 459 25.73 6.12 17.05
N SER A 460 24.88 6.72 17.88
CA SER A 460 24.13 6.01 18.92
C SER A 460 23.07 5.08 18.32
N PHE A 461 22.55 4.15 19.12
CA PHE A 461 21.44 3.28 18.68
C PHE A 461 20.21 4.08 18.24
N ARG A 462 19.91 5.18 18.93
CA ARG A 462 18.82 6.12 18.58
C ARG A 462 19.01 6.70 17.19
N GLU A 463 20.18 7.27 16.93
CA GLU A 463 20.54 7.87 15.64
C GLU A 463 20.51 6.86 14.48
N PHE A 464 20.97 5.63 14.76
CA PHE A 464 20.91 4.52 13.82
C PHE A 464 19.46 4.14 13.48
N LEU A 465 18.60 3.99 14.48
CA LEU A 465 17.19 3.65 14.30
C LEU A 465 16.44 4.70 13.48
N PHE A 466 16.61 5.97 13.84
CA PHE A 466 15.94 7.07 13.16
C PHE A 466 16.32 7.12 11.68
N SER A 467 17.62 7.03 11.38
CA SER A 467 18.09 7.04 9.99
C SER A 467 17.62 5.83 9.19
N LEU A 468 17.48 4.67 9.83
CA LEU A 468 16.93 3.48 9.18
C LEU A 468 15.45 3.68 8.82
N ILE A 469 14.67 4.32 9.70
CA ILE A 469 13.25 4.63 9.50
C ILE A 469 13.09 5.65 8.36
N ASP A 470 13.90 6.71 8.35
CA ASP A 470 13.98 7.71 7.28
C ASP A 470 14.30 7.06 5.93
N TRP A 471 15.34 6.21 5.87
CA TRP A 471 15.75 5.54 4.62
C TRP A 471 14.73 4.54 4.09
N VAL A 472 13.92 3.95 4.96
CA VAL A 472 12.81 3.06 4.59
C VAL A 472 11.60 3.86 4.08
N GLY A 473 11.59 5.19 4.29
CA GLY A 473 10.62 6.11 3.73
C GLY A 473 9.43 6.40 4.64
N PHE A 474 9.64 6.41 5.96
CA PHE A 474 8.65 6.82 6.94
C PHE A 474 9.09 8.11 7.63
N ASP A 475 9.09 9.27 6.96
CA ASP A 475 9.22 10.54 7.70
C ASP A 475 8.31 11.66 7.16
N SER A 476 7.67 12.28 8.15
CA SER A 476 6.93 13.54 8.14
C SER A 476 7.89 14.72 8.02
N THR A 477 7.44 15.73 7.29
CA THR A 477 8.12 17.01 7.10
C THR A 477 8.19 17.80 8.39
N ASP A 478 9.38 18.28 8.77
CA ASP A 478 9.58 19.66 9.21
C ASP A 478 10.99 20.14 8.88
N GLU A 479 11.07 21.16 8.03
CA GLU A 479 12.29 21.90 7.76
C GLU A 479 12.58 22.85 8.93
N VAL A 480 13.70 22.65 9.64
CA VAL A 480 14.29 23.74 10.45
C VAL A 480 15.14 24.61 9.51
N PRO A 481 14.83 25.91 9.34
CA PRO A 481 15.62 26.78 8.48
C PRO A 481 16.97 27.10 9.16
N VAL A 482 18.06 26.64 8.56
CA VAL A 482 19.40 27.15 8.88
C VAL A 482 19.50 28.56 8.30
N THR A 483 19.47 29.57 9.16
CA THR A 483 19.81 30.95 8.77
C THR A 483 21.31 31.06 8.53
N PRO A 484 21.75 31.80 7.49
CA PRO A 484 23.16 32.04 7.24
C PRO A 484 23.67 33.24 8.02
N SER A 485 24.82 33.09 8.68
CA SER A 485 25.75 34.18 9.01
C SER A 485 27.10 33.90 8.38
#